data_AF-A0A177R1R0-F1
#
_entry.id   AF-A0A177R1R0-F1
#
_cell.length_a   1.000
_cell.length_b   1.000
_cell.length_c   1.000
_cell.angle_alpha   90.00
_cell.angle_beta   90.00
_cell.angle_gamma   90.00
#
_symmetry.space_group_name_H-M   'P 1'
#
loop_
_entity.id
_entity.type
_entity.pdbx_description
1 polymer ?
#
loop_
_entity_poly.entity_id
_entity_poly.type
_entity_poly.pdbx_seq_one_letter_code
_entity_poly.pdbx_strand_id
1 'polypeptide(L)'
;MEQGRLAFTAVYLKSNHGYVGFIEELPGVNSHGRTLDEARETLQKLAAVVFDEERREAEELIAGKDVVRENFVVPIPRPAEVS
;
A
#
# COMPACT_ATOMS: atom_id res chain seq x y z
N MET A 1 10.44 -16.72 7.01
CA MET A 1 10.71 -15.27 6.94
C MET A 1 9.63 -14.60 7.75
N GLU A 2 9.99 -13.79 8.76
CA GLU A 2 9.00 -12.95 9.45
C GLU A 2 8.27 -12.10 8.41
N GLN A 3 6.94 -12.08 8.46
CA GLN A 3 6.16 -11.20 7.60
C GLN A 3 6.45 -9.76 8.05
N GLY A 4 7.31 -9.07 7.30
CA GLY A 4 7.57 -7.65 7.54
C GLY A 4 6.26 -6.87 7.40
N ARG A 5 5.93 -6.06 8.40
CA ARG A 5 4.79 -5.14 8.34
C ARG A 5 5.27 -3.79 7.83
N LEU A 6 4.74 -3.36 6.71
CA LEU A 6 4.84 -1.98 6.24
C LEU A 6 3.61 -1.22 6.72
N ALA A 7 3.83 0.00 7.21
CA ALA A 7 2.76 0.91 7.60
C ALA A 7 2.66 2.03 6.56
N PHE A 8 1.44 2.26 6.08
CA PHE A 8 1.10 3.32 5.13
C PHE A 8 0.02 4.23 5.73
N THR A 9 -0.16 5.41 5.14
CA THR A 9 -1.21 6.35 5.50
C THR A 9 -2.43 6.10 4.62
N ALA A 10 -3.43 5.42 5.18
CA ALA A 10 -4.73 5.24 4.51
C ALA A 10 -5.67 6.40 4.84
N VAL A 11 -6.21 7.05 3.80
CA VAL A 11 -7.17 8.15 3.89
C VAL A 11 -8.54 7.67 3.44
N TYR A 12 -9.58 8.01 4.20
CA TYR A 12 -10.97 7.66 3.88
C TYR A 12 -11.84 8.91 3.82
N LEU A 13 -12.37 9.20 2.64
CA LEU A 13 -13.27 10.31 2.38
C LEU A 13 -14.71 9.83 2.46
N LYS A 14 -15.52 10.44 3.33
CA LYS A 14 -16.96 10.18 3.39
C LYS A 14 -17.69 10.96 2.30
N SER A 15 -18.61 10.30 1.62
CA SER A 15 -19.46 10.85 0.56
C SER A 15 -20.94 10.49 0.79
N ASN A 16 -21.84 11.04 -0.03
CA ASN A 16 -23.26 10.70 0.01
C ASN A 16 -23.56 9.22 -0.31
N HIS A 17 -22.62 8.51 -0.95
CA HIS A 17 -22.79 7.13 -1.40
C HIS A 17 -21.93 6.12 -0.63
N GLY A 18 -21.28 6.54 0.46
CA GLY A 18 -20.37 5.71 1.25
C GLY A 18 -18.99 6.34 1.40
N TYR A 19 -17.95 5.53 1.44
CA TYR A 19 -16.55 5.91 1.64
C TYR A 19 -15.72 5.61 0.40
N VAL A 20 -14.77 6.51 0.13
CA VAL A 20 -13.67 6.32 -0.83
C VAL A 20 -12.38 6.25 -0.03
N GLY A 21 -11.61 5.17 -0.18
CA GLY A 21 -10.32 4.99 0.48
C GLY A 21 -9.16 5.07 -0.50
N PHE A 22 -8.00 5.58 -0.08
CA PHE A 22 -6.76 5.53 -0.83
C PHE A 22 -5.55 5.54 0.11
N ILE A 23 -4.36 5.23 -0.41
CA ILE A 23 -3.09 5.24 0.33
C ILE A 23 -2.22 6.38 -0.20
N GLU A 24 -1.77 7.29 0.67
CA GLU A 24 -0.99 8.47 0.25
C GLU A 24 0.32 8.09 -0.43
N GLU A 25 1.01 7.07 0.10
CA GLU A 25 2.31 6.62 -0.41
C GLU A 25 2.22 5.59 -1.55
N LEU A 26 1.00 5.14 -1.90
CA LEU A 26 0.78 4.12 -2.94
C LEU A 26 -0.27 4.62 -3.95
N PRO A 27 0.13 5.50 -4.88
CA PRO A 27 -0.78 6.08 -5.86
C PRO A 27 -1.38 4.99 -6.75
N GLY A 28 -2.65 5.19 -7.14
CA GLY A 28 -3.38 4.25 -8.00
C GLY A 28 -4.17 3.18 -7.24
N VAL A 29 -3.94 3.02 -5.94
CA VAL A 29 -4.71 2.07 -5.10
C VAL A 29 -5.85 2.80 -4.40
N ASN A 30 -7.07 2.61 -4.91
CA ASN A 30 -8.29 3.21 -4.36
C ASN A 30 -9.32 2.14 -4.03
N SER A 31 -10.13 2.39 -3.00
CA SER A 31 -11.25 1.54 -2.62
C SER A 31 -12.55 2.33 -2.50
N HIS A 32 -13.67 1.63 -2.63
CA HIS A 32 -15.00 2.16 -2.38
C HIS A 32 -15.75 1.18 -1.47
N GLY A 33 -16.55 1.70 -0.54
CA GLY A 33 -17.40 0.91 0.33
C GLY A 33 -18.61 1.69 0.81
N ARG A 34 -19.73 1.04 1.09
CA ARG A 34 -20.90 1.70 1.71
C ARG A 34 -20.60 2.08 3.16
N THR A 35 -19.71 1.31 3.80
CA THR A 35 -19.21 1.55 5.15
C THR A 35 -17.69 1.80 5.14
N LEU A 36 -17.19 2.36 6.24
CA LEU A 36 -15.76 2.58 6.43
C LEU A 36 -15.01 1.24 6.49
N ASP A 37 -15.61 0.22 7.12
CA ASP A 37 -15.01 -1.11 7.24
C ASP A 37 -14.88 -1.80 5.89
N GLU A 38 -15.91 -1.71 5.04
CA GLU A 38 -15.86 -2.22 3.66
C GLU A 38 -14.76 -1.54 2.84
N ALA A 39 -14.65 -0.21 2.92
CA ALA A 39 -13.60 0.53 2.23
C ALA A 39 -12.20 0.15 2.75
N ARG A 40 -12.06 -0.08 4.06
CA ARG A 40 -10.80 -0.50 4.70
C ARG A 40 -10.37 -1.89 4.25
N GLU A 41 -11.25 -2.88 4.33
CA GLU A 41 -10.95 -4.25 3.92
C GLU A 41 -10.58 -4.32 2.43
N THR A 42 -11.30 -3.58 1.59
CA THR A 42 -11.02 -3.51 0.16
C THR A 42 -9.65 -2.90 -0.11
N LEU A 43 -9.32 -1.80 0.58
CA LEU A 43 -8.03 -1.13 0.40
C LEU A 43 -6.86 -2.03 0.80
N GLN A 44 -6.99 -2.79 1.90
CA GLN A 44 -5.96 -3.74 2.33
C GLN A 44 -5.74 -4.85 1.30
N LYS A 45 -6.82 -5.40 0.72
CA LYS A 45 -6.73 -6.44 -0.31
C LYS A 45 -6.03 -5.92 -1.57
N LEU A 46 -6.42 -4.73 -2.04
CA LEU A 46 -5.82 -4.15 -3.25
C LEU A 46 -4.34 -3.82 -3.06
N ALA A 47 -3.96 -3.27 -1.90
CA ALA A 47 -2.56 -3.02 -1.60
C ALA A 47 -1.73 -4.32 -1.56
N ALA A 48 -2.26 -5.39 -0.99
CA ALA A 48 -1.60 -6.70 -0.98
C ALA A 48 -1.37 -7.25 -2.39
N VAL A 49 -2.36 -7.14 -3.28
CA VAL A 49 -2.23 -7.56 -4.69
C VAL A 49 -1.09 -6.82 -5.38
N VAL A 50 -0.99 -5.49 -5.20
CA VAL A 50 0.10 -4.70 -5.79
C VAL A 50 1.46 -5.20 -5.31
N PHE A 51 1.64 -5.42 -4.00
CA PHE A 51 2.93 -5.93 -3.49
C PHE A 51 3.25 -7.36 -3.96
N ASP A 52 2.24 -8.20 -4.12
CA ASP A 52 2.42 -9.56 -4.62
C ASP A 52 2.83 -9.55 -6.10
N GLU A 53 2.23 -8.69 -6.92
CA GLU A 53 2.59 -8.51 -8.33
C GLU A 53 4.02 -7.96 -8.48
N GLU A 54 4.35 -6.87 -7.80
CA GLU A 54 5.71 -6.27 -7.84
C GLU A 54 6.78 -7.26 -7.35
N ARG A 55 6.48 -8.06 -6.32
CA ARG A 55 7.41 -9.08 -5.82
C ARG A 55 7.61 -10.20 -6.83
N ARG A 56 6.54 -10.67 -7.48
CA ARG A 56 6.63 -11.69 -8.53
C ARG A 56 7.47 -11.20 -9.70
N GLU A 57 7.22 -9.97 -10.18
CA GLU A 57 7.99 -9.38 -11.27
C GLU A 57 9.47 -9.21 -10.91
N ALA A 58 9.76 -8.77 -9.69
CA ALA A 58 11.13 -8.67 -9.20
C ALA A 58 11.82 -10.05 -9.11
N GLU A 59 11.11 -11.09 -8.66
CA GLU A 59 11.62 -12.46 -8.60
C GLU A 59 11.95 -13.02 -9.99
N GLU A 60 11.07 -12.80 -10.97
CA GLU A 60 11.31 -13.17 -12.36
C GLU A 60 12.53 -12.43 -12.95
N LEU A 61 12.66 -11.13 -12.68
CA LEU A 61 13.74 -10.29 -13.19
C LEU A 61 15.12 -10.71 -12.65
N ILE A 62 15.19 -11.15 -11.38
CA ILE A 62 16.46 -11.52 -10.73
C ILE A 62 16.77 -13.01 -10.78
N ALA A 63 15.91 -13.83 -11.37
CA ALA A 63 16.11 -15.27 -11.47
C ALA A 63 17.47 -15.61 -12.10
N GLY A 64 18.26 -16.43 -11.40
CA GLY A 64 19.59 -16.86 -11.86
C GLY A 64 20.70 -15.81 -11.75
N LYS A 65 20.43 -14.64 -11.15
CA LYS A 65 21.45 -13.61 -10.88
C LYS A 65 22.00 -13.76 -9.45
N ASP A 66 23.27 -13.37 -9.28
CA ASP A 66 23.86 -13.22 -7.95
C ASP A 66 23.36 -11.89 -7.33
N VAL A 67 22.68 -11.96 -6.19
CA VAL A 67 21.97 -10.83 -5.57
C VAL A 67 22.21 -10.75 -4.06
N VAL A 68 22.27 -9.54 -3.53
CA VAL A 68 22.35 -9.26 -2.09
C VAL A 68 20.99 -8.75 -1.61
N ARG A 69 20.53 -9.22 -0.44
CA ARG A 69 19.30 -8.75 0.21
C ARG A 69 19.65 -8.14 1.57
N GLU A 70 19.12 -6.95 1.83
CA GLU A 70 19.29 -6.25 3.09
C GLU A 70 17.98 -5.58 3.52
N ASN A 71 17.89 -5.22 4.80
CA ASN A 71 16.80 -4.38 5.27
C ASN A 71 17.06 -2.93 4.84
N PHE A 72 16.17 -2.39 4.01
CA PHE A 72 16.25 -1.02 3.55
C PHE A 72 15.18 -0.17 4.23
N VAL A 73 15.60 0.82 5.04
CA VAL A 73 14.68 1.70 5.79
C VAL A 73 14.72 3.08 5.17
N VAL A 74 13.55 3.59 4.78
CA VAL A 74 13.39 4.93 4.20
C VAL A 74 12.75 5.85 5.24
N PRO A 75 13.38 6.98 5.62
CA PRO A 75 12.72 8.01 6.40
C PRO A 75 11.75 8.79 5.50
N ILE A 76 10.45 8.65 5.75
CA ILE A 76 9.42 9.41 5.02
C ILE A 76 8.92 10.54 5.94
N PRO A 77 9.34 11.80 5.73
CA PRO A 77 8.82 12.92 6.50
C PRO A 77 7.38 13.22 6.06
N ARG A 78 6.49 13.48 7.02
CA ARG A 78 5.19 14.07 6.70
C ARG A 78 5.40 15.51 6.22
N PRO A 79 4.80 15.95 5.10
CA PRO A 79 4.78 17.35 4.74
C PRO A 79 4.24 18.16 5.93
N ALA A 80 4.84 19.31 6.23
CA ALA A 80 4.31 20.20 7.26
C ALA A 80 2.85 20.53 6.90
N GLU A 81 1.93 20.37 7.87
CA GLU A 81 0.53 20.78 7.69
C GLU A 81 0.53 22.24 7.25
N VAL A 82 0.14 22.49 6.00
CA VAL A 82 -0.08 23.85 5.52
C VAL A 82 -1.37 24.31 6.18
N SER A 83 -1.23 25.01 7.32
CA SER A 83 -2.32 25.70 8.02
C SER A 83 -2.94 26.79 7.16
#